data_AF-A0AAU9VYW5-F1
#
_entry.id   AF-A0AAU9VYW5-F1
#
_cell.length_a   1.000
_cell.length_b   1.000
_cell.length_c   1.000
_cell.angle_alpha   90.00
_cell.angle_beta   90.00
_cell.angle_gamma   90.00
#
_symmetry.space_group_name_H-M   'P 1'
#
loop_
_entity.id
_entity.type
_entity.pdbx_description
1 polymer ?
#
loop_
_entity_poly.entity_id
_entity_poly.type
_entity_poly.pdbx_seq_one_letter_code
_entity_poly.pdbx_strand_id
1 'polypeptide(L)'
;MTTDGGGWLLVSNLVMANSSRSVPLLVEWSYHAISQYHRNNMFLTKTAMNELRTYLNFTQLRFHCSKRLKRTFHVTTAANSIGEAVVQYFSGQTDAQPYSCESFVRMEDDNSKLAKVCQEWGSDSSKRNVSKWSFAHRNDDRLYNHAVIVWYAYHWNIQPQHGRFDCDDFAHTVSAGDFWKIFVRFSHSAYFTTRENKRLIGHRIKQVDSISLKSCSQFCLRHPWCTSTNFQISTKMNGKETCELNMHGVIDENNDHFHDQEGVTFSLMLKFSFFQGCLLTGCLNGGSCVYDKKGHLFSCLCKIPWTGKKM
;
A
#
# COMPACT_ATOMS: atom_id res chain seq x y z
N MET A 1 3.92 -0.99 -26.10
CA MET A 1 4.54 -0.89 -24.77
C MET A 1 3.48 -0.41 -23.79
N THR A 2 2.78 -1.35 -23.19
CA THR A 2 1.75 -1.11 -22.18
C THR A 2 2.44 -0.90 -20.84
N THR A 3 2.62 0.34 -20.44
CA THR A 3 3.07 0.66 -19.08
C THR A 3 1.97 0.26 -18.11
N ASP A 4 2.29 -0.64 -17.16
CA ASP A 4 1.53 -0.88 -15.92
C ASP A 4 1.39 0.44 -15.13
N GLY A 5 0.49 1.32 -15.57
CA GLY A 5 0.30 2.70 -15.11
C GLY A 5 -0.29 2.85 -13.71
N GLY A 6 0.22 2.11 -12.72
CA GLY A 6 -0.06 2.28 -11.30
C GLY A 6 1.19 2.68 -10.54
N GLY A 7 1.14 3.79 -9.80
CA GLY A 7 2.28 4.35 -9.07
C GLY A 7 2.77 3.44 -7.93
N TRP A 8 3.77 2.61 -8.23
CA TRP A 8 4.49 1.81 -7.24
C TRP A 8 5.52 2.67 -6.50
N LEU A 9 5.41 2.75 -5.17
CA LEU A 9 6.42 3.37 -4.33
C LEU A 9 7.42 2.32 -3.84
N LEU A 10 8.71 2.54 -4.08
CA LEU A 10 9.80 1.70 -3.58
C LEU A 10 9.97 1.91 -2.07
N VAL A 11 9.85 0.84 -1.29
CA VAL A 11 9.96 0.87 0.18
C VAL A 11 11.18 0.10 0.70
N SER A 12 11.69 -0.88 -0.06
CA SER A 12 12.95 -1.54 0.26
C SER A 12 13.76 -1.77 -0.99
N ASN A 13 15.07 -1.54 -0.94
CA ASN A 13 15.98 -1.57 -2.07
C ASN A 13 17.36 -2.13 -1.66
N LEU A 14 17.72 -3.29 -2.20
CA LEU A 14 19.09 -3.82 -2.20
C LEU A 14 19.53 -4.06 -3.64
N VAL A 15 20.70 -3.54 -4.01
CA VAL A 15 21.37 -3.85 -5.27
C VAL A 15 22.84 -4.18 -4.97
N MET A 16 23.29 -5.33 -5.45
CA MET A 16 24.66 -5.79 -5.26
C MET A 16 25.59 -5.01 -6.18
N ALA A 17 26.53 -4.26 -5.61
CA ALA A 17 27.54 -3.54 -6.39
C ALA A 17 28.60 -4.48 -6.98
N ASN A 18 28.86 -5.60 -6.31
CA ASN A 18 29.86 -6.59 -6.68
C ASN A 18 29.44 -7.97 -6.13
N SER A 19 30.27 -8.98 -6.36
CA SER A 19 30.04 -10.34 -5.87
C SER A 19 30.39 -10.54 -4.38
N SER A 20 30.61 -9.46 -3.61
CA SER A 20 30.90 -9.53 -2.17
C SER A 20 29.68 -10.04 -1.41
N ARG A 21 29.95 -10.87 -0.41
CA ARG A 21 28.95 -11.38 0.54
C ARG A 21 28.77 -10.47 1.76
N SER A 22 29.49 -9.36 1.83
CA SER A 22 29.37 -8.37 2.91
C SER A 22 28.80 -7.08 2.35
N VAL A 23 27.53 -6.83 2.65
CA VAL A 23 26.84 -5.57 2.36
C VAL A 23 26.21 -5.08 3.65
N PRO A 24 26.54 -3.87 4.14
CA PRO A 24 25.86 -3.30 5.30
C PRO A 24 24.41 -3.01 4.91
N LEU A 25 23.46 -3.65 5.58
CA LEU A 25 22.04 -3.39 5.41
C LEU A 25 21.63 -2.22 6.31
N LEU A 26 21.09 -1.16 5.72
CA LEU A 26 20.48 -0.05 6.46
C LEU A 26 19.03 -0.43 6.76
N VAL A 27 18.79 -0.92 7.98
CA VAL A 27 17.45 -1.26 8.48
C VAL A 27 16.86 -0.05 9.17
N GLU A 28 15.78 0.49 8.59
CA GLU A 28 15.22 1.77 8.94
C GLU A 28 13.87 1.61 9.65
N TRP A 29 13.74 2.26 10.80
CA TRP A 29 12.59 2.14 11.69
C TRP A 29 11.49 3.17 11.42
N SER A 30 11.75 4.15 10.55
CA SER A 30 10.78 5.15 10.12
C SER A 30 10.64 5.15 8.61
N TYR A 31 9.40 5.34 8.14
CA TYR A 31 9.13 5.45 6.71
C TYR A 31 9.77 6.69 6.04
N HIS A 32 10.21 7.69 6.81
CA HIS A 32 10.92 8.85 6.27
C HIS A 32 12.20 8.46 5.52
N ALA A 33 12.80 7.31 5.83
CA ALA A 33 13.95 6.79 5.13
C ALA A 33 13.69 6.48 3.64
N ILE A 34 12.43 6.38 3.21
CA ILE A 34 12.07 6.27 1.78
C ILE A 34 12.61 7.47 0.97
N SER A 35 12.78 8.64 1.58
CA SER A 35 13.45 9.79 0.93
C SER A 35 14.88 9.48 0.47
N GLN A 36 15.51 8.47 1.08
CA GLN A 36 16.84 7.98 0.76
C GLN A 36 16.84 6.78 -0.18
N TYR A 37 15.77 6.56 -0.96
CA TYR A 37 15.62 5.40 -1.88
C TYR A 37 16.75 5.24 -2.89
N HIS A 38 17.51 6.30 -3.18
CA HIS A 38 18.71 6.26 -4.02
C HIS A 38 19.84 5.41 -3.40
N ARG A 39 19.76 5.09 -2.10
CA ARG A 39 20.63 4.13 -1.43
C ARG A 39 20.22 2.70 -1.82
N ASN A 40 21.20 1.93 -2.28
CA ASN A 40 21.02 0.58 -2.80
C ASN A 40 21.10 -0.51 -1.72
N ASN A 41 20.83 -0.19 -0.46
CA ASN A 41 20.95 -1.11 0.68
C ASN A 41 19.99 -0.79 1.83
N MET A 42 18.86 -0.14 1.54
CA MET A 42 17.90 0.35 2.53
C MET A 42 16.66 -0.55 2.60
N PHE A 43 16.26 -0.94 3.81
CA PHE A 43 15.06 -1.74 4.08
C PHE A 43 14.28 -1.14 5.23
N LEU A 44 12.98 -0.97 5.04
CA LEU A 44 12.07 -0.64 6.14
C LEU A 44 11.83 -1.85 7.04
N THR A 45 11.70 -1.61 8.34
CA THR A 45 11.17 -2.59 9.28
C THR A 45 9.66 -2.76 9.12
N LYS A 46 9.12 -3.85 9.70
CA LYS A 46 7.67 -4.00 9.91
C LYS A 46 7.05 -2.76 10.58
N THR A 47 7.71 -2.23 11.60
CA THR A 47 7.25 -1.03 12.33
C THR A 47 7.15 0.19 11.41
N ALA A 48 8.17 0.46 10.60
CA ALA A 48 8.13 1.56 9.61
C ALA A 48 7.03 1.36 8.56
N MET A 49 6.80 0.12 8.12
CA MET A 49 5.73 -0.21 7.18
C MET A 49 4.33 -0.04 7.80
N ASN A 50 4.17 -0.31 9.10
CA ASN A 50 2.93 -0.03 9.81
C ASN A 50 2.64 1.47 9.81
N GLU A 51 3.62 2.28 10.24
CA GLU A 51 3.54 3.73 10.22
C GLU A 51 3.17 4.24 8.82
N LEU A 52 3.88 3.80 7.78
CA LEU A 52 3.61 4.15 6.39
C LEU A 52 2.17 3.84 5.97
N ARG A 53 1.64 2.68 6.38
CA ARG A 53 0.28 2.25 6.04
C ARG A 53 -0.78 3.18 6.61
N THR A 54 -0.55 3.72 7.82
CA THR A 54 -1.48 4.69 8.42
C THR A 54 -1.61 5.98 7.60
N TYR A 55 -0.55 6.38 6.90
CA TYR A 55 -0.53 7.60 6.06
C TYR A 55 -0.96 7.37 4.62
N LEU A 56 -0.52 6.26 4.02
CA LEU A 56 -0.64 6.03 2.58
C LEU A 56 -1.63 4.94 2.18
N ASN A 57 -2.23 4.22 3.15
CA ASN A 57 -3.22 3.15 2.97
C ASN A 57 -3.03 2.33 1.69
N PHE A 58 -1.83 1.79 1.52
CA PHE A 58 -1.50 0.97 0.36
C PHE A 58 -2.26 -0.35 0.39
N THR A 59 -2.63 -0.89 -0.76
CA THR A 59 -3.50 -2.09 -0.84
C THR A 59 -2.80 -3.26 -1.52
N GLN A 60 -1.60 -3.06 -2.07
CA GLN A 60 -0.80 -4.14 -2.63
C GLN A 60 0.67 -3.99 -2.28
N LEU A 61 1.33 -5.14 -2.19
CA LEU A 61 2.79 -5.25 -2.15
C LEU A 61 3.29 -5.90 -3.44
N ARG A 62 4.51 -5.54 -3.83
CA ARG A 62 5.23 -6.14 -4.95
C ARG A 62 6.59 -6.57 -4.47
N PHE A 63 6.87 -7.87 -4.57
CA PHE A 63 8.16 -8.46 -4.26
C PHE A 63 8.87 -8.73 -5.58
N HIS A 64 10.04 -8.12 -5.76
CA HIS A 64 10.83 -8.26 -6.96
C HIS A 64 12.30 -8.46 -6.62
N CYS A 65 12.80 -9.69 -6.80
CA CYS A 65 14.22 -9.95 -6.74
C CYS A 65 14.68 -10.63 -8.03
N SER A 66 15.93 -10.40 -8.40
CA SER A 66 16.53 -11.05 -9.56
C SER A 66 18.00 -11.34 -9.30
N LYS A 67 18.40 -12.55 -9.67
CA LYS A 67 19.81 -12.90 -9.86
C LYS A 67 20.07 -13.06 -11.34
N ARG A 68 20.94 -12.21 -11.90
CA ARG A 68 21.14 -12.08 -13.36
C ARG A 68 21.55 -13.40 -14.03
N LEU A 69 22.30 -14.23 -13.30
CA LEU A 69 22.79 -15.53 -13.77
C LEU A 69 21.86 -16.71 -13.42
N LYS A 70 20.69 -16.45 -12.84
CA LYS A 70 19.74 -17.45 -12.35
C LYS A 70 18.31 -17.10 -12.78
N ARG A 71 17.51 -16.57 -11.86
CA ARG A 71 16.06 -16.42 -11.99
C ARG A 71 15.62 -15.12 -11.34
N THR A 72 14.41 -14.72 -11.71
CA THR A 72 13.69 -13.55 -11.23
C THR A 72 12.44 -14.06 -10.54
N PHE A 73 12.30 -13.72 -9.26
CA PHE A 73 11.05 -13.85 -8.52
C PHE A 73 10.38 -12.51 -8.46
N HIS A 74 9.20 -12.42 -9.07
CA HIS A 74 8.52 -11.17 -9.26
C HIS A 74 7.00 -11.35 -9.21
N VAL A 75 6.44 -10.95 -8.07
CA VAL A 75 5.01 -11.12 -7.78
C VAL A 75 4.42 -9.86 -7.16
N THR A 76 3.12 -9.68 -7.36
CA THR A 76 2.31 -8.68 -6.63
C THR A 76 1.25 -9.39 -5.82
N THR A 77 0.88 -8.88 -4.65
CA THR A 77 -0.27 -9.42 -3.91
C THR A 77 -1.55 -9.30 -4.74
N ALA A 78 -2.39 -10.32 -4.68
CA ALA A 78 -3.66 -10.35 -5.40
C ALA A 78 -4.63 -9.29 -4.82
N ALA A 79 -5.50 -8.75 -5.67
CA ALA A 79 -6.55 -7.81 -5.26
C ALA A 79 -7.76 -8.56 -4.68
N ASN A 80 -7.53 -9.37 -3.65
CA ASN A 80 -8.54 -10.15 -2.93
C ASN A 80 -8.23 -10.15 -1.42
N SER A 81 -9.11 -10.75 -0.61
CA SER A 81 -8.93 -10.80 0.84
C SER A 81 -7.67 -11.54 1.29
N ILE A 82 -7.23 -12.54 0.53
CA ILE A 82 -6.02 -13.32 0.84
C ILE A 82 -4.77 -12.47 0.59
N GLY A 83 -4.74 -11.72 -0.51
CA GLY A 83 -3.68 -10.77 -0.82
C GLY A 83 -3.64 -9.61 0.18
N GLU A 84 -4.80 -9.09 0.61
CA GLU A 84 -4.86 -8.08 1.69
C GLU A 84 -4.27 -8.64 2.99
N ALA A 85 -4.53 -9.90 3.36
CA ALA A 85 -3.90 -10.51 4.54
C ALA A 85 -2.36 -10.52 4.45
N VAL A 86 -1.78 -10.66 3.25
CA VAL A 86 -0.34 -10.50 3.01
C VAL A 86 0.11 -9.08 3.32
N VAL A 87 -0.64 -8.09 2.83
CA VAL A 87 -0.31 -6.69 3.08
C VAL A 87 -0.37 -6.37 4.58
N GLN A 88 -1.42 -6.80 5.28
CA GLN A 88 -1.58 -6.61 6.73
C GLN A 88 -0.42 -7.24 7.52
N TYR A 89 0.02 -8.44 7.13
CA TYR A 89 1.11 -9.15 7.79
C TYR A 89 2.45 -8.42 7.65
N PHE A 90 2.80 -8.01 6.43
CA PHE A 90 4.06 -7.32 6.15
C PHE A 90 4.07 -5.85 6.58
N SER A 91 2.90 -5.23 6.75
CA SER A 91 2.74 -3.92 7.36
C SER A 91 2.54 -3.96 8.87
N GLY A 92 2.64 -5.13 9.51
CA GLY A 92 2.54 -5.26 10.97
C GLY A 92 1.19 -4.93 11.58
N GLN A 93 0.09 -5.05 10.83
CA GLN A 93 -1.26 -4.98 11.39
C GLN A 93 -1.68 -6.32 12.03
N THR A 94 -1.05 -7.42 11.62
CA THR A 94 -1.24 -8.75 12.19
C THR A 94 0.07 -9.53 12.20
N ASP A 95 0.19 -10.47 13.12
CA ASP A 95 1.28 -11.45 13.17
C ASP A 95 0.84 -12.83 12.66
N ALA A 96 -0.43 -12.98 12.29
CA ALA A 96 -0.93 -14.21 11.69
C ALA A 96 -0.32 -14.38 10.28
N GLN A 97 0.39 -15.49 10.07
CA GLN A 97 0.96 -15.82 8.76
C GLN A 97 -0.16 -16.06 7.73
N PRO A 98 -0.18 -15.30 6.61
CA PRO A 98 -1.20 -15.41 5.59
C PRO A 98 -0.94 -16.61 4.67
N TYR A 99 -2.00 -17.14 4.05
CA TYR A 99 -1.89 -18.18 3.03
C TYR A 99 -1.11 -17.68 1.82
N SER A 100 -0.37 -18.59 1.20
CA SER A 100 0.52 -18.31 0.07
C SER A 100 -0.20 -18.44 -1.28
N CYS A 101 -0.84 -19.57 -1.55
CA CYS A 101 -1.61 -19.77 -2.77
C CYS A 101 -2.78 -18.77 -2.84
N GLU A 102 -3.13 -18.32 -4.05
CA GLU A 102 -4.17 -17.31 -4.34
C GLU A 102 -3.91 -15.90 -3.77
N SER A 103 -2.85 -15.72 -2.98
CA SER A 103 -2.50 -14.44 -2.36
C SER A 103 -1.67 -13.51 -3.25
N PHE A 104 -1.16 -14.01 -4.38
CA PHE A 104 -0.31 -13.26 -5.29
C PHE A 104 -0.58 -13.58 -6.77
N VAL A 105 -0.12 -12.68 -7.62
CA VAL A 105 -0.12 -12.78 -9.09
C VAL A 105 1.33 -12.67 -9.57
N ARG A 106 1.72 -13.53 -10.50
CA ARG A 106 3.05 -13.51 -11.13
C ARG A 106 3.11 -12.40 -12.17
N MET A 107 4.20 -11.63 -12.18
CA MET A 107 4.45 -10.59 -13.19
C MET A 107 5.02 -11.22 -14.47
N GLU A 108 4.97 -10.49 -15.59
CA GLU A 108 5.32 -11.02 -16.92
C GLU A 108 6.75 -11.58 -17.02
N ASP A 109 7.70 -10.98 -16.32
CA ASP A 109 9.12 -11.36 -16.29
C ASP A 109 9.48 -12.36 -15.17
N ASP A 110 8.51 -12.85 -14.40
CA ASP A 110 8.73 -13.89 -13.40
C ASP A 110 9.00 -15.25 -14.06
N ASN A 111 10.20 -15.78 -13.82
CA ASN A 111 10.60 -17.12 -14.24
C ASN A 111 10.96 -18.03 -13.05
N SER A 112 10.54 -17.63 -11.85
CA SER A 112 10.89 -18.31 -10.62
C SER A 112 10.29 -19.71 -10.49
N LYS A 113 10.96 -20.57 -9.72
CA LYS A 113 10.40 -21.85 -9.28
C LYS A 113 9.54 -21.69 -8.03
N LEU A 114 9.96 -20.83 -7.11
CA LEU A 114 9.29 -20.46 -5.87
C LEU A 114 7.81 -20.09 -6.10
N ALA A 115 7.51 -19.26 -7.10
CA ALA A 115 6.13 -18.86 -7.41
C ALA A 115 5.23 -20.00 -7.94
N LYS A 116 5.80 -21.14 -8.34
CA LYS A 116 5.05 -22.31 -8.86
C LYS A 116 4.68 -23.32 -7.78
N VAL A 117 5.22 -23.17 -6.57
CA VAL A 117 5.09 -24.14 -5.48
C VAL A 117 4.57 -23.47 -4.20
N CYS A 118 3.59 -22.58 -4.31
CA CYS A 118 3.02 -21.84 -3.17
C CYS A 118 2.61 -22.77 -2.02
N GLN A 119 2.08 -23.95 -2.32
CA GLN A 119 1.66 -24.95 -1.34
C GLN A 119 2.81 -25.40 -0.41
N GLU A 120 4.06 -25.31 -0.87
CA GLU A 120 5.26 -25.68 -0.12
C GLU A 120 5.84 -24.53 0.71
N TRP A 121 5.22 -23.35 0.68
CA TRP A 121 5.78 -22.18 1.35
C TRP A 121 5.63 -22.26 2.88
N GLY A 122 6.63 -21.72 3.55
CA GLY A 122 6.56 -21.34 4.95
C GLY A 122 6.83 -22.48 5.92
N SER A 123 6.82 -22.11 7.20
CA SER A 123 6.89 -23.02 8.33
C SER A 123 6.02 -22.48 9.45
N ASP A 124 5.28 -23.36 10.12
CA ASP A 124 4.88 -23.13 11.51
C ASP A 124 5.98 -23.68 12.44
N SER A 125 5.96 -23.32 13.72
CA SER A 125 6.97 -23.64 14.74
C SER A 125 7.44 -25.11 14.74
N SER A 126 6.65 -26.04 14.20
CA SER A 126 6.93 -27.48 14.17
C SER A 126 6.85 -28.11 12.77
N LYS A 127 6.17 -27.48 11.81
CA LYS A 127 5.88 -28.04 10.48
C LYS A 127 6.43 -27.17 9.38
N ARG A 128 7.06 -27.83 8.41
CA ARG A 128 7.49 -27.24 7.15
C ARG A 128 6.35 -27.30 6.13
N ASN A 129 6.41 -26.48 5.09
CA ASN A 129 5.52 -26.54 3.93
C ASN A 129 4.05 -26.38 4.34
N VAL A 130 3.76 -25.31 5.07
CA VAL A 130 2.43 -25.04 5.66
C VAL A 130 1.54 -24.19 4.75
N SER A 131 1.94 -24.01 3.48
CA SER A 131 1.26 -23.15 2.51
C SER A 131 1.07 -21.71 2.98
N LYS A 132 2.04 -21.14 3.71
CA LYS A 132 1.96 -19.77 4.25
C LYS A 132 3.19 -18.94 3.91
N TRP A 133 3.03 -17.62 3.98
CA TRP A 133 4.16 -16.69 3.91
C TRP A 133 5.04 -16.79 5.16
N SER A 134 6.32 -16.54 4.95
CA SER A 134 7.36 -16.44 5.98
C SER A 134 7.62 -17.69 6.83
N PHE A 135 8.71 -17.63 7.60
CA PHE A 135 9.00 -18.55 8.69
C PHE A 135 8.30 -18.09 9.98
N ALA A 136 7.98 -19.03 10.89
CA ALA A 136 7.35 -18.71 12.17
C ALA A 136 8.19 -17.72 13.02
N HIS A 137 7.52 -16.96 13.88
CA HIS A 137 8.14 -16.03 14.85
C HIS A 137 8.98 -14.89 14.24
N ARG A 138 8.77 -14.53 12.96
CA ARG A 138 9.39 -13.33 12.37
C ARG A 138 8.73 -12.06 12.87
N ASN A 139 9.53 -11.06 13.21
CA ASN A 139 9.04 -9.78 13.73
C ASN A 139 9.37 -8.65 12.75
N ASP A 140 10.22 -7.70 13.15
CA ASP A 140 10.57 -6.52 12.34
C ASP A 140 11.35 -6.84 11.06
N ASP A 141 11.94 -8.03 11.00
CA ASP A 141 12.78 -8.52 9.90
C ASP A 141 12.01 -9.29 8.81
N ARG A 142 10.70 -9.52 8.97
CA ARG A 142 9.91 -10.41 8.11
C ARG A 142 9.96 -10.04 6.62
N LEU A 143 10.15 -8.77 6.27
CA LEU A 143 10.25 -8.28 4.89
C LEU A 143 11.49 -8.80 4.14
N TYR A 144 12.55 -9.13 4.85
CA TYR A 144 13.84 -9.49 4.24
C TYR A 144 14.40 -10.82 4.74
N ASN A 145 14.07 -11.26 5.95
CA ASN A 145 14.56 -12.52 6.52
C ASN A 145 13.54 -13.65 6.31
N HIS A 146 13.75 -14.44 5.25
CA HIS A 146 12.84 -15.52 4.85
C HIS A 146 11.40 -15.04 4.67
N ALA A 147 11.19 -13.98 3.87
CA ALA A 147 9.84 -13.51 3.54
C ALA A 147 9.03 -14.63 2.85
N VAL A 148 9.71 -15.42 2.01
CA VAL A 148 9.24 -16.67 1.44
C VAL A 148 10.31 -17.73 1.61
N ILE A 149 9.90 -18.95 1.96
CA ILE A 149 10.81 -20.09 2.16
C ILE A 149 10.18 -21.37 1.63
N VAL A 150 10.90 -22.07 0.77
CA VAL A 150 10.76 -23.50 0.51
C VAL A 150 12.04 -24.16 0.99
N TRP A 151 11.92 -25.04 1.98
CA TRP A 151 13.07 -25.58 2.69
C TRP A 151 14.11 -26.21 1.76
N TYR A 152 15.38 -25.83 1.96
CA TYR A 152 16.53 -26.33 1.22
C TYR A 152 16.48 -26.13 -0.31
N ALA A 153 15.57 -25.29 -0.82
CA ALA A 153 15.36 -25.14 -2.26
C ALA A 153 15.35 -23.69 -2.73
N TYR A 154 14.33 -22.92 -2.34
CA TYR A 154 14.07 -21.58 -2.91
C TYR A 154 13.67 -20.61 -1.81
N HIS A 155 14.41 -19.52 -1.65
CA HIS A 155 14.17 -18.54 -0.61
C HIS A 155 14.05 -17.11 -1.18
N TRP A 156 13.29 -16.27 -0.49
CA TRP A 156 13.50 -14.82 -0.45
C TRP A 156 14.15 -14.49 0.89
N ASN A 157 15.46 -14.25 0.89
CA ASN A 157 16.20 -14.11 2.14
C ASN A 157 17.41 -13.18 2.01
N ILE A 158 17.58 -12.30 2.99
CA ILE A 158 18.69 -11.36 3.10
C ILE A 158 19.21 -11.45 4.54
N GLN A 159 20.36 -12.07 4.72
CA GLN A 159 21.02 -12.26 6.01
C GLN A 159 22.51 -11.93 5.86
N PRO A 160 22.87 -10.63 5.88
CA PRO A 160 24.25 -10.18 5.64
C PRO A 160 25.26 -10.77 6.64
N GLN A 161 24.86 -10.92 7.91
CA GLN A 161 25.69 -11.53 8.96
C GLN A 161 26.13 -12.96 8.63
N HIS A 162 25.37 -13.67 7.79
CA HIS A 162 25.66 -15.03 7.33
C HIS A 162 26.12 -15.09 5.87
N GLY A 163 26.32 -13.93 5.22
CA GLY A 163 26.63 -13.84 3.79
C GLY A 163 25.59 -14.50 2.89
N ARG A 164 24.32 -14.56 3.34
CA ARG A 164 23.21 -15.27 2.68
C ARG A 164 22.30 -14.25 2.00
N PHE A 165 22.22 -14.31 0.68
CA PHE A 165 21.35 -13.47 -0.14
C PHE A 165 20.71 -14.35 -1.19
N ASP A 166 19.46 -14.72 -0.95
CA ASP A 166 18.75 -15.71 -1.73
C ASP A 166 17.57 -15.07 -2.47
N CYS A 167 17.45 -15.42 -3.75
CA CYS A 167 16.36 -15.02 -4.60
C CYS A 167 15.98 -16.21 -5.47
N ASP A 168 14.90 -16.91 -5.09
CA ASP A 168 14.46 -18.15 -5.74
C ASP A 168 15.58 -19.21 -5.82
N ASP A 169 16.44 -19.23 -4.81
CA ASP A 169 17.55 -20.15 -4.66
C ASP A 169 17.92 -20.36 -3.18
N PHE A 170 18.99 -21.12 -2.92
CA PHE A 170 19.46 -21.43 -1.58
C PHE A 170 20.99 -21.42 -1.53
N ALA A 171 21.56 -20.48 -0.77
CA ALA A 171 22.99 -20.37 -0.50
C ALA A 171 23.89 -20.24 -1.74
N HIS A 172 23.35 -19.73 -2.85
CA HIS A 172 24.10 -19.45 -4.06
C HIS A 172 24.74 -18.06 -4.03
N THR A 173 25.83 -17.91 -4.79
CA THR A 173 26.55 -16.64 -4.91
C THR A 173 25.70 -15.53 -5.51
N VAL A 174 26.13 -14.30 -5.22
CA VAL A 174 25.60 -13.04 -5.75
C VAL A 174 26.56 -12.49 -6.81
N SER A 175 26.01 -11.72 -7.73
CA SER A 175 26.73 -11.03 -8.81
C SER A 175 26.39 -9.54 -8.81
N ALA A 176 27.25 -8.73 -9.42
CA ALA A 176 26.98 -7.31 -9.62
C ALA A 176 25.67 -7.11 -10.41
N GLY A 177 24.77 -6.32 -9.84
CA GLY A 177 23.45 -6.02 -10.39
C GLY A 177 22.33 -6.97 -9.96
N ASP A 178 22.62 -8.00 -9.16
CA ASP A 178 21.55 -8.75 -8.46
C ASP A 178 20.83 -7.81 -7.49
N PHE A 179 19.52 -7.98 -7.32
CA PHE A 179 18.73 -7.05 -6.51
C PHE A 179 17.54 -7.68 -5.79
N TRP A 180 17.08 -6.99 -4.75
CA TRP A 180 15.86 -7.26 -4.01
C TRP A 180 15.13 -5.94 -3.76
N LYS A 181 13.90 -5.85 -4.22
CA LYS A 181 13.07 -4.65 -4.14
C LYS A 181 11.68 -5.00 -3.67
N ILE A 182 11.16 -4.16 -2.77
CA ILE A 182 9.77 -4.24 -2.31
C ILE A 182 9.10 -2.91 -2.63
N PHE A 183 7.92 -2.97 -3.21
CA PHE A 183 7.12 -1.80 -3.53
C PHE A 183 5.75 -1.91 -2.88
N VAL A 184 5.15 -0.76 -2.59
CA VAL A 184 3.74 -0.63 -2.20
C VAL A 184 2.97 0.08 -3.31
N ARG A 185 1.68 -0.26 -3.44
CA ARG A 185 0.75 0.47 -4.32
C ARG A 185 -0.38 1.06 -3.50
N PHE A 186 -0.60 2.36 -3.66
CA PHE A 186 -1.70 3.05 -3.02
C PHE A 186 -3.04 2.62 -3.58
N SER A 187 -4.09 2.67 -2.76
CA SER A 187 -5.44 2.71 -3.31
C SER A 187 -5.55 3.98 -4.16
N HIS A 188 -5.76 3.84 -5.47
CA HIS A 188 -6.12 4.97 -6.34
C HIS A 188 -7.57 5.42 -6.10
N SER A 189 -8.29 4.78 -5.18
CA SER A 189 -9.65 5.15 -4.78
C SER A 189 -9.59 5.92 -3.46
N ALA A 190 -10.03 7.17 -3.49
CA ALA A 190 -10.45 7.90 -2.31
C ALA A 190 -11.90 8.36 -2.46
N TYR A 191 -12.60 8.48 -1.35
CA TYR A 191 -13.96 8.97 -1.29
C TYR A 191 -13.92 10.44 -0.92
N PHE A 192 -14.65 11.26 -1.67
CA PHE A 192 -14.75 12.68 -1.42
C PHE A 192 -16.15 13.01 -0.93
N THR A 193 -16.27 13.68 0.21
CA THR A 193 -17.51 14.35 0.60
C THR A 193 -17.48 15.78 0.07
N THR A 194 -18.58 16.21 -0.55
CA THR A 194 -18.65 17.53 -1.18
C THR A 194 -19.60 18.47 -0.42
N ARG A 195 -19.26 19.74 -0.39
CA ARG A 195 -20.14 20.84 0.08
C ARG A 195 -20.20 21.89 -1.01
N GLU A 196 -21.38 22.07 -1.58
CA GLU A 196 -21.64 23.08 -2.60
C GLU A 196 -21.72 24.48 -1.99
N ASN A 197 -21.36 25.48 -2.78
CA ASN A 197 -21.31 26.88 -2.43
C ASN A 197 -20.51 27.18 -1.16
N LYS A 198 -19.50 26.33 -0.87
CA LYS A 198 -18.63 26.45 0.30
C LYS A 198 -17.18 26.42 -0.14
N ARG A 199 -16.37 27.26 0.48
CA ARG A 199 -14.92 27.32 0.29
C ARG A 199 -14.19 27.24 1.61
N LEU A 200 -13.15 26.41 1.66
CA LEU A 200 -12.19 26.43 2.77
C LEU A 200 -11.13 27.51 2.53
N ILE A 201 -11.02 28.48 3.43
CA ILE A 201 -10.03 29.57 3.36
C ILE A 201 -8.83 29.28 4.26
N GLY A 202 -7.64 29.79 3.89
CA GLY A 202 -6.42 29.72 4.71
C GLY A 202 -5.61 28.43 4.59
N HIS A 203 -6.12 27.41 3.88
CA HIS A 203 -5.51 26.07 3.81
C HIS A 203 -4.99 25.69 2.41
N ARG A 204 -5.04 26.63 1.47
CA ARG A 204 -4.59 26.41 0.09
C ARG A 204 -3.07 26.34 0.03
N ILE A 205 -2.57 25.21 -0.48
CA ILE A 205 -1.14 25.02 -0.76
C ILE A 205 -0.84 25.23 -2.24
N LYS A 206 -1.74 24.80 -3.13
CA LYS A 206 -1.53 24.88 -4.58
C LYS A 206 -2.82 25.20 -5.31
N GLN A 207 -2.72 25.95 -6.42
CA GLN A 207 -3.82 26.19 -7.34
C GLN A 207 -3.43 25.69 -8.74
N VAL A 208 -4.35 25.00 -9.41
CA VAL A 208 -4.18 24.47 -10.76
C VAL A 208 -5.43 24.74 -11.60
N ASP A 209 -5.26 24.81 -12.92
CA ASP A 209 -6.38 24.81 -13.85
C ASP A 209 -6.98 23.39 -13.89
N SER A 210 -8.30 23.27 -13.74
CA SER A 210 -9.00 21.98 -13.81
C SER A 210 -10.37 22.17 -14.41
N ILE A 211 -10.72 21.34 -15.40
CA ILE A 211 -11.97 21.44 -16.16
C ILE A 211 -13.16 20.67 -15.55
N SER A 212 -12.98 20.13 -14.34
CA SER A 212 -14.05 19.45 -13.60
C SER A 212 -13.66 19.21 -12.15
N LEU A 213 -14.69 19.00 -11.33
CA LEU A 213 -14.58 18.54 -9.95
C LEU A 213 -13.77 17.23 -9.86
N LYS A 214 -14.05 16.27 -10.74
CA LYS A 214 -13.37 14.96 -10.76
C LYS A 214 -11.88 15.09 -11.06
N SER A 215 -11.52 15.90 -12.05
CA SER A 215 -10.13 16.21 -12.38
C SER A 215 -9.42 16.88 -11.19
N CYS A 216 -10.11 17.80 -10.51
CA CYS A 216 -9.59 18.47 -9.31
C CYS A 216 -9.31 17.46 -8.18
N SER A 217 -10.24 16.56 -7.89
CA SER A 217 -10.06 15.47 -6.93
C SER A 217 -8.89 14.56 -7.32
N GLN A 218 -8.72 14.25 -8.61
CA GLN A 218 -7.63 13.42 -9.10
C GLN A 218 -6.26 14.10 -8.96
N PHE A 219 -6.19 15.43 -9.12
CA PHE A 219 -4.98 16.18 -8.80
C PHE A 219 -4.61 16.09 -7.32
N CYS A 220 -5.61 16.12 -6.42
CA CYS A 220 -5.39 15.92 -5.00
C CYS A 220 -4.80 14.53 -4.71
N LEU A 221 -5.35 13.46 -5.31
CA LEU A 221 -4.85 12.09 -5.15
C LEU A 221 -3.38 11.89 -5.56
N ARG A 222 -2.87 12.74 -6.46
CA ARG A 222 -1.47 12.69 -6.90
C ARG A 222 -0.50 13.37 -5.93
N HIS A 223 -1.00 14.08 -4.92
CA HIS A 223 -0.18 14.81 -3.95
C HIS A 223 -0.43 14.26 -2.53
N PRO A 224 0.53 13.56 -1.91
CA PRO A 224 0.35 12.88 -0.60
C PRO A 224 -0.11 13.80 0.54
N TRP A 225 0.24 15.09 0.45
CA TRP A 225 -0.12 16.12 1.42
C TRP A 225 -1.55 16.67 1.24
N CYS A 226 -2.18 16.45 0.09
CA CYS A 226 -3.49 17.03 -0.18
C CYS A 226 -4.57 16.30 0.65
N THR A 227 -5.40 17.07 1.35
CA THR A 227 -6.47 16.54 2.22
C THR A 227 -7.86 16.99 1.78
N SER A 228 -7.97 18.07 1.02
CA SER A 228 -9.24 18.52 0.41
C SER A 228 -8.98 19.41 -0.79
N THR A 229 -10.05 19.78 -1.50
CA THR A 229 -9.98 20.70 -2.64
C THR A 229 -11.10 21.74 -2.62
N ASN A 230 -10.84 22.95 -3.15
CA ASN A 230 -11.89 23.88 -3.57
C ASN A 230 -11.91 23.92 -5.10
N PHE A 231 -13.00 23.47 -5.72
CA PHE A 231 -13.20 23.57 -7.15
C PHE A 231 -14.12 24.75 -7.45
N GLN A 232 -13.68 25.69 -8.28
CA GLN A 232 -14.45 26.89 -8.62
C GLN A 232 -14.80 26.88 -10.11
N ILE A 233 -16.10 26.90 -10.39
CA ILE A 233 -16.65 27.07 -11.73
C ILE A 233 -16.60 28.56 -12.07
N SER A 234 -16.09 28.90 -13.26
CA SER A 234 -16.08 30.28 -13.71
C SER A 234 -17.44 30.69 -14.26
N THR A 235 -17.98 31.82 -13.80
CA THR A 235 -19.24 32.38 -14.31
C THR A 235 -19.08 33.22 -15.59
N LYS A 236 -17.83 33.42 -16.04
CA LYS A 236 -17.52 34.20 -17.25
C LYS A 236 -17.45 33.30 -18.48
N MET A 237 -18.00 33.75 -19.61
CA MET A 237 -17.73 33.12 -20.91
C MET A 237 -16.20 33.08 -21.14
N ASN A 238 -15.64 31.88 -21.36
CA ASN A 238 -14.20 31.58 -21.45
C ASN A 238 -13.37 31.72 -20.16
N GLY A 239 -14.03 31.82 -19.00
CA GLY A 239 -13.33 31.82 -17.72
C GLY A 239 -12.71 30.46 -17.41
N LYS A 240 -11.46 30.45 -16.96
CA LYS A 240 -10.79 29.22 -16.54
C LYS A 240 -11.32 28.76 -15.18
N GLU A 241 -11.78 27.51 -15.13
CA GLU A 241 -12.11 26.81 -13.91
C GLU A 241 -10.83 26.54 -13.10
N THR A 242 -10.89 26.77 -11.79
CA THR A 242 -9.73 26.65 -10.92
C THR A 242 -9.96 25.59 -9.85
N CYS A 243 -8.88 24.89 -9.51
CA CYS A 243 -8.84 23.88 -8.48
C CYS A 243 -7.77 24.25 -7.46
N GLU A 244 -8.18 24.47 -6.23
CA GLU A 244 -7.27 24.65 -5.10
C GLU A 244 -7.09 23.32 -4.38
N LEU A 245 -5.84 22.93 -4.18
CA LEU A 245 -5.45 21.78 -3.37
C LEU A 245 -5.07 22.26 -1.97
N ASN A 246 -5.77 21.75 -0.97
CA ASN A 246 -5.65 22.18 0.41
C ASN A 246 -4.94 21.12 1.26
N MET A 247 -4.26 21.58 2.31
CA MET A 247 -3.68 20.73 3.36
C MET A 247 -4.12 21.22 4.73
N HIS A 248 -4.61 20.30 5.56
CA HIS A 248 -5.03 20.56 6.93
C HIS A 248 -5.04 19.27 7.75
N GLY A 249 -5.07 19.41 9.08
CA GLY A 249 -5.34 18.29 9.99
C GLY A 249 -6.84 17.96 10.06
N VAL A 250 -7.36 17.75 11.27
CA VAL A 250 -8.80 17.63 11.50
C VAL A 250 -9.44 19.02 11.31
N ILE A 251 -10.42 19.13 10.42
CA ILE A 251 -11.24 20.34 10.31
C ILE A 251 -12.40 20.20 11.29
N ASP A 252 -12.47 21.10 12.27
CA ASP A 252 -13.66 21.26 13.09
C ASP A 252 -14.76 21.91 12.23
N GLU A 253 -15.88 21.21 12.07
CA GLU A 253 -17.01 21.67 11.27
C GLU A 253 -17.68 22.94 11.84
N ASN A 254 -17.42 23.27 13.10
CA ASN A 254 -17.97 24.45 13.80
C ASN A 254 -17.09 25.70 13.69
N ASN A 255 -15.96 25.65 12.98
CA ASN A 255 -14.97 26.72 12.98
C ASN A 255 -15.12 27.66 11.76
N ASP A 256 -14.71 28.93 11.90
CA ASP A 256 -14.89 30.05 10.95
C ASP A 256 -14.14 29.92 9.61
N HIS A 257 -13.63 28.74 9.25
CA HIS A 257 -12.80 28.55 8.04
C HIS A 257 -13.61 28.29 6.76
N PHE A 258 -14.90 27.97 6.89
CA PHE A 258 -15.80 27.74 5.76
C PHE A 258 -16.62 28.97 5.45
N HIS A 259 -16.39 29.54 4.26
CA HIS A 259 -17.17 30.68 3.78
C HIS A 259 -18.14 30.24 2.69
N ASP A 260 -19.32 30.84 2.69
CA ASP A 260 -20.27 30.74 1.59
C ASP A 260 -19.72 31.48 0.38
N GLN A 261 -19.59 30.75 -0.73
CA GLN A 261 -19.18 31.30 -2.01
C GLN A 261 -19.85 30.53 -3.13
N GLU A 262 -20.76 31.20 -3.84
CA GLU A 262 -21.50 30.62 -4.97
C GLU A 262 -20.55 30.14 -6.08
N GLY A 263 -20.83 28.95 -6.63
CA GLY A 263 -20.04 28.35 -7.71
C GLY A 263 -18.71 27.70 -7.25
N VAL A 264 -18.47 27.59 -5.95
CA VAL A 264 -17.36 26.83 -5.37
C VAL A 264 -17.86 25.56 -4.71
N THR A 265 -17.21 24.43 -5.02
CA THR A 265 -17.44 23.15 -4.36
C THR A 265 -16.22 22.75 -3.56
N PHE A 266 -16.37 22.71 -2.24
CA PHE A 266 -15.39 22.09 -1.35
C PHE A 266 -15.52 20.57 -1.41
N SER A 267 -14.41 19.85 -1.47
CA SER A 267 -14.37 18.39 -1.43
C SER A 267 -13.34 17.90 -0.42
N LEU A 268 -13.79 17.22 0.64
CA LEU A 268 -12.91 16.62 1.65
C LEU A 268 -12.54 15.20 1.24
N MET A 269 -11.24 14.90 1.16
CA MET A 269 -10.77 13.55 0.92
C MET A 269 -10.83 12.75 2.21
N LEU A 270 -11.70 11.75 2.27
CA LEU A 270 -11.71 10.80 3.37
C LEU A 270 -10.51 9.87 3.20
N LYS A 271 -9.46 10.08 4.00
CA LYS A 271 -8.34 9.12 4.06
C LYS A 271 -8.88 7.81 4.65
N PHE A 272 -8.67 6.72 3.91
CA PHE A 272 -9.23 5.38 4.16
C PHE A 272 -8.71 4.70 5.45
N SER A 273 -7.98 5.40 6.31
CA SER A 273 -7.14 4.75 7.32
C SER A 273 -7.90 4.13 8.50
N PHE A 274 -9.17 4.45 8.77
CA PHE A 274 -9.84 3.90 9.98
C PHE A 274 -11.36 3.61 9.90
N PHE A 275 -12.09 3.94 8.83
CA PHE A 275 -13.56 3.97 8.87
C PHE A 275 -14.30 3.35 7.68
N GLN A 276 -14.00 2.10 7.31
CA GLN A 276 -14.66 1.47 6.16
C GLN A 276 -15.40 0.15 6.39
N GLY A 277 -15.80 -0.14 7.63
CA GLY A 277 -16.71 -1.22 8.03
C GLY A 277 -17.19 -2.14 6.90
N CYS A 278 -18.40 -1.91 6.39
CA CYS A 278 -19.00 -2.76 5.35
C CYS A 278 -18.56 -2.51 3.90
N LEU A 279 -17.82 -1.44 3.61
CA LEU A 279 -17.43 -1.11 2.23
C LEU A 279 -16.32 -2.07 1.75
N LEU A 280 -15.48 -2.53 2.67
CA LEU A 280 -14.38 -3.46 2.43
C LEU A 280 -14.81 -4.91 2.64
N THR A 281 -15.59 -5.18 3.68
CA THR A 281 -15.98 -6.54 4.09
C THR A 281 -17.26 -7.04 3.43
N GLY A 282 -18.07 -6.14 2.86
CA GLY A 282 -19.41 -6.45 2.35
C GLY A 282 -20.41 -6.72 3.48
N CYS A 283 -21.71 -6.76 3.13
CA CYS A 283 -22.78 -7.09 4.08
C CYS A 283 -23.30 -8.50 3.86
N LEU A 284 -23.47 -9.24 4.97
CA LEU A 284 -24.09 -10.56 4.94
C LEU A 284 -25.61 -10.48 4.80
N ASN A 285 -26.22 -11.62 4.44
CA ASN A 285 -27.67 -11.80 4.36
C ASN A 285 -28.39 -10.78 3.45
N GLY A 286 -27.71 -10.31 2.41
CA GLY A 286 -28.26 -9.31 1.47
C GLY A 286 -28.47 -7.92 2.08
N GLY A 287 -27.76 -7.59 3.17
CA GLY A 287 -27.73 -6.25 3.75
C GLY A 287 -27.12 -5.20 2.81
N SER A 288 -27.47 -3.94 3.04
CA SER A 288 -26.98 -2.81 2.23
C SER A 288 -25.94 -2.02 3.01
N CYS A 289 -24.82 -1.69 2.38
CA CYS A 289 -23.77 -0.89 3.03
C CYS A 289 -24.13 0.60 2.94
N VAL A 290 -24.29 1.27 4.08
CA VAL A 290 -24.76 2.66 4.16
C VAL A 290 -23.80 3.53 4.97
N TYR A 291 -23.67 4.80 4.58
CA TYR A 291 -22.83 5.77 5.26
C TYR A 291 -23.53 6.35 6.50
N ASP A 292 -22.94 6.16 7.68
CA ASP A 292 -23.38 6.78 8.93
C ASP A 292 -22.69 8.13 9.11
N LYS A 293 -23.49 9.20 9.02
CA LYS A 293 -23.02 10.58 9.19
C LYS A 293 -22.53 10.89 10.60
N LYS A 294 -23.01 10.21 11.64
CA LYS A 294 -22.62 10.48 13.04
C LYS A 294 -21.29 9.84 13.41
N GLY A 295 -20.98 8.68 12.82
CA GLY A 295 -19.73 7.95 13.07
C GLY A 295 -18.68 8.10 11.99
N HIS A 296 -18.97 8.83 10.90
CA HIS A 296 -18.19 8.87 9.67
C HIS A 296 -17.78 7.47 9.14
N LEU A 297 -18.64 6.47 9.33
CA LEU A 297 -18.35 5.05 9.08
C LEU A 297 -19.39 4.42 8.15
N PHE A 298 -18.97 3.49 7.29
CA PHE A 298 -19.88 2.64 6.51
C PHE A 298 -20.34 1.43 7.34
N SER A 299 -21.65 1.32 7.58
CA SER A 299 -22.25 0.25 8.39
C SER A 299 -23.29 -0.56 7.59
N CYS A 300 -23.43 -1.85 7.92
CA CYS A 300 -24.43 -2.69 7.27
C CYS A 300 -25.83 -2.40 7.79
N LEU A 301 -26.74 -2.08 6.88
CA LEU A 301 -28.17 -2.07 7.09
C LEU A 301 -28.77 -3.43 6.73
N CYS A 302 -29.21 -4.17 7.74
CA CYS A 302 -29.84 -5.48 7.57
C CYS A 302 -31.26 -5.35 6.99
N LYS A 303 -31.65 -6.28 6.11
CA LYS A 303 -33.05 -6.46 5.70
C LYS A 303 -33.78 -7.33 6.74
N ILE A 304 -35.04 -7.01 7.01
CA ILE A 304 -35.92 -7.84 7.85
C ILE A 304 -35.95 -9.27 7.27
N PRO A 305 -35.79 -10.33 8.08
CA PRO A 305 -35.91 -10.41 9.55
C PRO A 305 -34.60 -10.24 10.32
N TRP A 306 -33.48 -9.89 9.66
CA TRP A 306 -32.17 -9.88 10.29
C TRP A 306 -31.93 -8.62 11.12
N THR A 307 -31.42 -8.80 12.33
CA THR A 307 -31.02 -7.70 13.24
C THR A 307 -29.56 -7.90 13.69
N GLY A 308 -28.82 -6.81 13.85
CA GLY A 308 -27.44 -6.83 14.37
C GLY A 308 -26.46 -5.94 13.59
N LYS A 309 -25.37 -5.55 14.27
CA LYS A 309 -24.19 -4.89 13.68
C LYS A 309 -23.06 -5.92 13.60
N LYS A 310 -22.61 -6.28 12.39
CA LYS A 310 -21.31 -6.94 12.24
C LYS A 310 -20.25 -5.83 12.16
N MET A 311 -19.26 -5.86 13.06
CA MET A 311 -18.04 -5.05 12.95
C MET A 311 -17.17 -5.56 11.81
#